data_AF-A0A2V7H9N2-F1
#
_entry.id   AF-A0A2V7H9N2-F1
#
_cell.length_a   1.000
_cell.length_b   1.000
_cell.length_c   1.000
_cell.angle_alpha   90.00
_cell.angle_beta   90.00
_cell.angle_gamma   90.00
#
_symmetry.space_group_name_H-M   'P 1'
#
loop_
_entity.id
_entity.type
_entity.pdbx_description
1 polymer ?
#
loop_
_entity_poly.entity_id
_entity_poly.type
_entity_poly.pdbx_seq_one_letter_code
_entity_poly.pdbx_strand_id
1 'polypeptide(L)'
;MMSLSRRQLLASLAGAAAATVARPFPLGALASTASRSRPLRNALGNVDWMAVRDLFPLAKDWTHLSSFLFVSHPNPVAESIDYFRRKLDSDATWFEIAAFSDSEGKPFAAVKKAIAGYIGAVPEEIAYTCNTTGGLAMAYHGLRIRPNDRSGCGVRRIALYDTAASASVDQIVERVARNIRPNTRAVGVTWVHSSTGVKIPIEDIAQAVARANRGRDSADRCILIVDGVHGFANQDVDVARLGADLFAAGTHKWLFAPRGTGFLWGKRDVWQELRPTIPTFDTEGGMAVWDAWMDKQPLPPMRAAFVSPGGFIAYEHLLAIPAAVELHRTIGRDKIAAGISCFEVAGLTPDQVVKRLAEKKIRATTSPYKVSYARVSAGIMNLPAEIDLVLRELRTLT
;
A
#
# COMPACT_ATOMS: atom_id res chain seq x y z
N MET A 1 11.11 -49.47 19.00
CA MET A 1 10.02 -49.41 17.99
C MET A 1 8.71 -49.75 18.68
N MET A 2 7.92 -48.75 19.06
CA MET A 2 6.54 -48.96 19.52
C MET A 2 5.61 -48.97 18.30
N SER A 3 4.81 -50.04 18.11
CA SER A 3 3.78 -50.06 17.08
C SER A 3 2.60 -49.21 17.53
N LEU A 4 2.44 -48.02 16.93
CA LEU A 4 1.24 -47.20 17.10
C LEU A 4 0.06 -47.94 16.48
N SER A 5 -0.94 -48.28 17.30
CA SER A 5 -2.17 -48.89 16.81
C SER A 5 -3.05 -47.86 16.09
N ARG A 6 -3.87 -48.33 15.13
CA ARG A 6 -4.79 -47.49 14.33
C ARG A 6 -5.68 -46.59 15.20
N ARG A 7 -6.08 -47.06 16.38
CA ARG A 7 -6.92 -46.32 17.34
C ARG A 7 -6.14 -45.24 18.10
N GLN A 8 -4.86 -45.46 18.37
CA GLN A 8 -3.96 -44.48 18.99
C GLN A 8 -3.53 -43.39 17.99
N LEU A 9 -3.33 -43.75 16.72
CA LEU A 9 -3.07 -42.80 15.65
C LEU A 9 -4.30 -41.89 15.41
N LEU A 10 -5.52 -42.46 15.35
CA LEU A 10 -6.76 -41.69 15.14
C LEU A 10 -7.16 -40.82 16.35
N ALA A 11 -6.66 -41.13 17.54
CA ALA A 11 -6.86 -40.30 18.74
C ALA A 11 -5.80 -39.20 18.92
N SER A 12 -4.68 -39.26 18.18
CA SER A 12 -3.56 -38.30 18.31
C SER A 12 -3.23 -37.54 17.02
N LEU A 13 -3.76 -37.97 15.87
CA LEU A 13 -3.58 -37.38 14.55
C LEU A 13 -4.85 -37.58 13.73
N ALA A 14 -5.80 -36.65 13.82
CA ALA A 14 -6.59 -36.30 12.64
C ALA A 14 -5.72 -35.36 11.80
N GLY A 15 -4.63 -35.90 11.25
CA GLY A 15 -3.60 -35.18 10.53
C GLY A 15 -3.14 -35.93 9.28
N ALA A 16 -2.93 -35.11 8.24
CA ALA A 16 -1.96 -35.24 7.15
C ALA A 16 -2.30 -36.05 5.88
N ALA A 17 -2.36 -35.26 4.80
CA ALA A 17 -1.56 -35.40 3.57
C ALA A 17 -1.92 -36.51 2.57
N ALA A 18 -2.71 -36.12 1.56
CA ALA A 18 -2.54 -36.66 0.22
C ALA A 18 -1.34 -35.97 -0.44
N ALA A 19 -0.30 -36.74 -0.75
CA ALA A 19 0.83 -36.29 -1.54
C ALA A 19 0.35 -35.88 -2.95
N THR A 20 0.25 -34.59 -3.21
CA THR A 20 0.18 -34.06 -4.56
C THR A 20 1.58 -33.65 -4.98
N VAL A 21 2.04 -34.18 -6.12
CA VAL A 21 3.31 -33.83 -6.74
C VAL A 21 3.29 -32.34 -7.05
N ALA A 22 4.03 -31.55 -6.28
CA ALA A 22 4.23 -30.12 -6.50
C ALA A 22 5.04 -29.93 -7.79
N ARG A 23 4.44 -29.26 -8.78
CA ARG A 23 5.18 -28.70 -9.92
C ARG A 23 5.79 -27.36 -9.49
N PRO A 24 7.06 -27.08 -9.82
CA PRO A 24 7.66 -25.78 -9.55
C PRO A 24 6.87 -24.67 -10.25
N PHE A 25 6.65 -23.56 -9.55
CA PHE A 25 6.02 -22.34 -10.07
C PHE A 25 6.91 -21.71 -11.14
N PRO A 26 6.50 -21.64 -12.42
CA PRO A 26 7.10 -20.71 -13.35
C PRO A 26 6.50 -19.35 -13.02
N LEU A 27 7.33 -18.35 -12.76
CA LEU A 27 6.94 -16.93 -12.66
C LEU A 27 6.19 -16.38 -13.90
N GLY A 28 5.88 -17.22 -14.89
CA GLY A 28 5.13 -16.91 -16.11
C GLY A 28 4.00 -17.88 -16.46
N ALA A 29 3.49 -18.72 -15.56
CA ALA A 29 2.40 -19.66 -15.88
C ALA A 29 1.16 -19.50 -14.98
N LEU A 30 0.54 -18.31 -15.01
CA LEU A 30 -0.91 -18.18 -14.87
C LEU A 30 -1.54 -18.16 -16.27
N ALA A 31 -1.42 -19.28 -16.99
CA ALA A 31 -2.24 -19.54 -18.16
C ALA A 31 -3.41 -20.43 -17.72
N SER A 32 -4.35 -19.82 -16.99
CA SER A 32 -5.67 -20.40 -16.77
C SER A 32 -6.46 -20.34 -18.08
N THR A 33 -7.36 -21.31 -18.28
CA THR A 33 -8.21 -21.53 -19.47
C THR A 33 -9.27 -20.45 -19.68
N ALA A 34 -8.88 -19.18 -19.68
CA ALA A 34 -9.70 -18.05 -20.07
C ALA A 34 -9.57 -17.82 -21.59
N SER A 35 -10.67 -17.41 -22.23
CA SER A 35 -10.67 -16.72 -23.53
C SER A 35 -9.39 -15.90 -23.67
N ARG A 36 -8.56 -16.14 -24.70
CA ARG A 36 -7.26 -15.47 -24.89
C ARG A 36 -7.43 -13.97 -24.64
N SER A 37 -6.99 -13.52 -23.48
CA SER A 37 -7.08 -12.11 -23.11
C SER A 37 -6.21 -11.34 -24.11
N ARG A 38 -6.77 -10.25 -24.64
CA ARG A 38 -6.06 -9.35 -25.55
C ARG A 38 -4.73 -8.95 -24.89
N PRO A 39 -3.58 -9.10 -25.57
CA PRO A 39 -2.30 -8.66 -25.01
C PRO A 39 -2.37 -7.19 -24.58
N LEU A 40 -1.81 -6.86 -23.40
CA LEU A 40 -1.79 -5.48 -22.89
C LEU A 40 -0.87 -4.56 -23.69
N ARG A 41 -0.04 -5.13 -24.57
CA ARG A 41 0.81 -4.41 -25.51
C ARG A 41 0.54 -4.89 -26.92
N ASN A 42 0.48 -3.97 -27.87
CA ASN A 42 0.38 -4.29 -29.28
C ASN A 42 1.75 -4.70 -29.87
N ALA A 43 1.78 -5.06 -31.16
CA ALA A 43 3.00 -5.50 -31.85
C ALA A 43 4.13 -4.45 -31.87
N LEU A 44 3.83 -3.17 -31.64
CA LEU A 44 4.78 -2.07 -31.56
C LEU A 44 5.25 -1.80 -30.11
N GLY A 45 4.79 -2.59 -29.14
CA GLY A 45 5.11 -2.43 -27.73
C GLY A 45 4.30 -1.34 -27.01
N ASN A 46 3.36 -0.65 -27.70
CA ASN A 46 2.51 0.36 -27.09
C ASN A 46 1.41 -0.29 -26.23
N VAL A 47 1.04 0.37 -25.13
CA VAL A 47 -0.03 -0.09 -24.25
C VAL A 47 -1.36 -0.06 -24.99
N ASP A 48 -2.10 -1.15 -24.90
CA ASP A 48 -3.45 -1.27 -25.41
C ASP A 48 -4.46 -0.93 -24.30
N TRP A 49 -4.88 0.34 -24.25
CA TRP A 49 -5.75 0.84 -23.20
C TRP A 49 -7.14 0.20 -23.18
N MET A 50 -7.62 -0.31 -24.32
CA MET A 50 -8.85 -1.10 -24.33
C MET A 50 -8.64 -2.44 -23.63
N ALA A 51 -7.53 -3.13 -23.92
CA ALA A 51 -7.19 -4.37 -23.23
C ALA A 51 -7.04 -4.15 -21.71
N VAL A 52 -6.41 -3.05 -21.30
CA VAL A 52 -6.29 -2.67 -19.87
C VAL A 52 -7.67 -2.38 -19.27
N ARG A 53 -8.52 -1.60 -19.94
CA ARG A 53 -9.90 -1.30 -19.50
C ARG A 53 -10.72 -2.57 -19.29
N ASP A 54 -10.57 -3.56 -20.17
CA ASP A 54 -11.30 -4.83 -20.16
C ASP A 54 -10.89 -5.75 -19.00
N LEU A 55 -9.74 -5.50 -18.35
CA LEU A 55 -9.36 -6.21 -17.13
C LEU A 55 -10.27 -5.84 -15.95
N PHE A 56 -10.92 -4.68 -15.98
CA PHE A 56 -11.70 -4.18 -14.85
C PHE A 56 -13.17 -4.57 -14.97
N PRO A 57 -13.71 -5.37 -14.03
CA PRO A 57 -15.12 -5.79 -14.02
C PRO A 57 -16.04 -4.68 -13.47
N LEU A 58 -15.87 -3.46 -13.97
CA LEU A 58 -16.66 -2.29 -13.60
C LEU A 58 -17.96 -2.25 -14.42
N ALA A 59 -19.05 -1.80 -13.79
CA ALA A 59 -20.32 -1.58 -14.47
C ALA A 59 -20.12 -0.64 -15.67
N LYS A 60 -20.47 -1.12 -16.87
CA LYS A 60 -20.18 -0.44 -18.15
C LYS A 60 -21.07 0.77 -18.41
N ASP A 61 -22.21 0.85 -17.73
CA ASP A 61 -23.14 1.98 -17.86
C ASP A 61 -22.76 3.18 -16.98
N TRP A 62 -21.68 3.08 -16.20
CA TRP A 62 -21.14 4.17 -15.38
C TRP A 62 -19.71 4.52 -15.80
N THR A 63 -19.39 5.81 -15.75
CA THR A 63 -18.01 6.30 -15.82
C THR A 63 -17.44 6.39 -14.41
N HIS A 64 -16.41 5.58 -14.11
CA HIS A 64 -15.83 5.45 -12.77
C HIS A 64 -14.61 6.36 -12.60
N LEU A 65 -14.72 7.44 -11.81
CA LEU A 65 -13.64 8.41 -11.56
C LEU A 65 -13.31 8.57 -10.07
N SER A 66 -13.48 7.50 -9.30
CA SER A 66 -13.28 7.52 -7.85
C SER A 66 -12.38 6.38 -7.35
N SER A 67 -11.60 5.76 -8.23
CA SER A 67 -10.79 4.58 -7.91
C SER A 67 -9.68 4.83 -6.88
N PHE A 68 -9.34 6.09 -6.61
CA PHE A 68 -8.45 6.48 -5.52
C PHE A 68 -9.03 6.16 -4.13
N LEU A 69 -10.36 6.05 -3.98
CA LEU A 69 -10.99 5.66 -2.72
C LEU A 69 -10.76 4.17 -2.44
N PHE A 70 -11.18 3.35 -3.39
CA PHE A 70 -11.24 1.91 -3.24
C PHE A 70 -11.27 1.23 -4.60
N VAL A 71 -10.67 0.05 -4.68
CA VAL A 71 -10.33 -0.57 -5.95
C VAL A 71 -11.23 -1.74 -6.34
N SER A 72 -11.57 -1.79 -7.63
CA SER A 72 -12.04 -3.01 -8.29
C SER A 72 -10.84 -3.88 -8.64
N HIS A 73 -10.94 -5.19 -8.41
CA HIS A 73 -9.84 -6.10 -8.72
C HIS A 73 -9.80 -6.35 -10.22
N PRO A 74 -8.70 -5.99 -10.92
CA PRO A 74 -8.53 -6.40 -12.29
C PRO A 74 -8.41 -7.92 -12.36
N ASN A 75 -8.84 -8.54 -13.46
CA ASN A 75 -8.95 -10.00 -13.60
C ASN A 75 -7.69 -10.77 -13.11
N PRO A 76 -6.44 -10.38 -13.43
CA PRO A 76 -5.26 -11.11 -12.94
C PRO A 76 -5.14 -11.14 -11.40
N VAL A 77 -5.59 -10.07 -10.73
CA VAL A 77 -5.59 -10.00 -9.26
C VAL A 77 -6.73 -10.85 -8.70
N ALA A 78 -7.93 -10.78 -9.30
CA ALA A 78 -9.06 -11.61 -8.89
C ALA A 78 -8.78 -13.11 -9.05
N GLU A 79 -8.17 -13.51 -10.16
CA GLU A 79 -7.74 -14.89 -10.42
C GLU A 79 -6.68 -15.36 -9.41
N SER A 80 -5.73 -14.49 -9.05
CA SER A 80 -4.72 -14.81 -8.04
C SER A 80 -5.32 -14.97 -6.65
N ILE A 81 -6.30 -14.14 -6.26
CA ILE A 81 -7.07 -14.31 -5.02
C ILE A 81 -7.80 -15.67 -5.04
N ASP A 82 -8.52 -15.97 -6.11
CA ASP A 82 -9.28 -17.22 -6.25
C ASP A 82 -8.38 -18.46 -6.16
N TYR A 83 -7.18 -18.39 -6.74
CA TYR A 83 -6.18 -19.46 -6.65
C TYR A 83 -5.79 -19.74 -5.19
N PHE A 84 -5.34 -18.71 -4.45
CA PHE A 84 -4.90 -18.88 -3.08
C PHE A 84 -6.04 -19.25 -2.13
N ARG A 85 -7.25 -18.71 -2.36
CA ARG A 85 -8.44 -19.11 -1.61
C ARG A 85 -8.71 -20.60 -1.77
N ARG A 86 -8.76 -21.12 -3.01
CA ARG A 86 -8.99 -22.55 -3.26
C ARG A 86 -7.91 -23.44 -2.65
N LYS A 87 -6.66 -22.99 -2.65
CA LYS A 87 -5.55 -23.68 -1.99
C LYS A 87 -5.78 -23.82 -0.48
N LEU A 88 -6.04 -22.70 0.20
CA LEU A 88 -6.33 -22.67 1.63
C LEU A 88 -7.59 -23.46 1.99
N ASP A 89 -8.64 -23.40 1.18
CA ASP A 89 -9.87 -24.17 1.38
C ASP A 89 -9.66 -25.68 1.21
N SER A 90 -8.79 -26.08 0.27
CA SER A 90 -8.48 -27.51 0.02
C SER A 90 -7.56 -28.13 1.06
N ASP A 91 -6.72 -27.32 1.71
CA ASP A 91 -5.80 -27.73 2.75
C ASP A 91 -5.48 -26.52 3.65
N ALA A 92 -6.12 -26.44 4.82
CA ALA A 92 -5.90 -25.33 5.75
C ALA A 92 -4.47 -25.31 6.34
N THR A 93 -3.79 -26.47 6.36
CA THR A 93 -2.39 -26.58 6.84
C THR A 93 -1.38 -26.17 5.78
N TRP A 94 -1.81 -25.99 4.53
CA TRP A 94 -0.97 -25.48 3.45
C TRP A 94 -0.30 -24.16 3.82
N PHE A 95 -0.97 -23.32 4.64
CA PHE A 95 -0.37 -22.10 5.17
C PHE A 95 0.99 -22.35 5.84
N GLU A 96 1.06 -23.35 6.73
CA GLU A 96 2.29 -23.66 7.48
C GLU A 96 3.39 -24.16 6.55
N ILE A 97 3.03 -25.03 5.61
CA ILE A 97 3.95 -25.52 4.57
C ILE A 97 4.47 -24.35 3.73
N ALA A 98 3.60 -23.46 3.28
CA ALA A 98 3.94 -22.30 2.47
C ALA A 98 4.75 -21.23 3.22
N ALA A 99 4.55 -21.14 4.54
CA ALA A 99 5.23 -20.19 5.41
C ALA A 99 6.64 -20.64 5.80
N PHE A 100 6.83 -21.93 6.07
CA PHE A 100 8.03 -22.43 6.75
C PHE A 100 8.83 -23.46 5.96
N SER A 101 8.42 -23.79 4.74
CA SER A 101 9.15 -24.71 3.87
C SER A 101 9.41 -24.13 2.48
N ASP A 102 10.35 -24.75 1.77
CA ASP A 102 10.74 -24.35 0.42
C ASP A 102 9.84 -24.98 -0.66
N SER A 103 8.95 -25.92 -0.32
CA SER A 103 8.19 -26.74 -1.29
C SER A 103 7.17 -25.96 -2.10
N GLU A 104 6.67 -24.83 -1.57
CA GLU A 104 5.68 -23.97 -2.22
C GLU A 104 6.29 -22.71 -2.85
N GLY A 105 7.62 -22.62 -2.93
CA GLY A 105 8.30 -21.51 -3.59
C GLY A 105 8.29 -20.18 -2.83
N LYS A 106 8.11 -20.22 -1.49
CA LYS A 106 8.18 -19.07 -0.57
C LYS A 106 7.25 -17.91 -0.96
N PRO A 107 5.93 -18.14 -1.06
CA PRO A 107 4.99 -17.13 -1.54
C PRO A 107 4.95 -15.87 -0.65
N PHE A 108 5.20 -15.99 0.66
CA PHE A 108 5.30 -14.82 1.58
C PHE A 108 6.51 -13.93 1.26
N ALA A 109 7.67 -14.51 1.00
CA ALA A 109 8.87 -13.76 0.60
C ALA A 109 8.67 -13.09 -0.77
N ALA A 110 7.93 -13.75 -1.68
CA ALA A 110 7.59 -13.18 -2.98
C ALA A 110 6.76 -11.89 -2.87
N VAL A 111 5.89 -11.76 -1.86
CA VAL A 111 5.13 -10.53 -1.58
C VAL A 111 6.07 -9.38 -1.24
N LYS A 112 6.99 -9.58 -0.27
CA LYS A 112 7.95 -8.54 0.12
C LYS A 112 8.87 -8.18 -1.04
N LYS A 113 9.34 -9.17 -1.80
CA LYS A 113 10.15 -8.95 -3.01
C LYS A 113 9.42 -8.13 -4.06
N ALA A 114 8.14 -8.40 -4.30
CA ALA A 114 7.34 -7.65 -5.27
C ALA A 114 7.16 -6.18 -4.83
N ILE A 115 6.80 -5.95 -3.56
CA ILE A 115 6.65 -4.59 -3.02
C ILE A 115 8.00 -3.85 -3.05
N ALA A 116 9.06 -4.46 -2.52
CA ALA A 116 10.40 -3.87 -2.47
C ALA A 116 10.92 -3.51 -3.86
N GLY A 117 10.81 -4.44 -4.82
CA GLY A 117 11.20 -4.19 -6.20
C GLY A 117 10.39 -3.07 -6.87
N TYR A 118 9.11 -2.93 -6.52
CA TYR A 118 8.26 -1.85 -7.06
C TYR A 118 8.64 -0.46 -6.50
N ILE A 119 9.12 -0.40 -5.26
CA ILE A 119 9.45 0.88 -4.59
C ILE A 119 10.95 1.23 -4.60
N GLY A 120 11.79 0.38 -5.19
CA GLY A 120 13.24 0.55 -5.20
C GLY A 120 13.93 0.26 -3.86
N ALA A 121 13.32 -0.56 -3.00
CA ALA A 121 13.85 -0.97 -1.69
C ALA A 121 14.35 -2.43 -1.70
N VAL A 122 14.73 -2.94 -0.53
CA VAL A 122 15.02 -4.37 -0.32
C VAL A 122 13.93 -5.05 0.53
N PRO A 123 13.69 -6.37 0.38
CA PRO A 123 12.59 -7.06 1.06
C PRO A 123 12.63 -6.94 2.60
N GLU A 124 13.81 -6.91 3.20
CA GLU A 124 14.01 -6.86 4.66
C GLU A 124 13.58 -5.51 5.28
N GLU A 125 13.32 -4.51 4.43
CA GLU A 125 12.80 -3.19 4.81
C GLU A 125 11.27 -3.08 4.70
N ILE A 126 10.57 -4.19 4.45
CA ILE A 126 9.11 -4.20 4.28
C ILE A 126 8.43 -4.89 5.46
N ALA A 127 7.57 -4.16 6.16
CA ALA A 127 6.55 -4.71 7.03
C ALA A 127 5.21 -4.68 6.27
N TYR A 128 4.52 -5.81 6.14
CA TYR A 128 3.18 -5.79 5.54
C TYR A 128 2.15 -5.31 6.56
N THR A 129 1.04 -4.75 6.07
CA THR A 129 -0.06 -4.23 6.89
C THR A 129 -1.39 -4.51 6.18
N CYS A 130 -2.51 -4.26 6.85
CA CYS A 130 -3.83 -4.39 6.21
C CYS A 130 -4.24 -3.14 5.41
N ASN A 131 -3.59 -1.98 5.64
CA ASN A 131 -3.91 -0.71 5.00
C ASN A 131 -2.93 0.38 5.46
N THR A 132 -3.01 1.55 4.79
CA THR A 132 -2.26 2.76 5.17
C THR A 132 -2.45 3.14 6.63
N THR A 133 -3.68 3.09 7.13
CA THR A 133 -4.00 3.46 8.53
C THR A 133 -3.24 2.57 9.52
N GLY A 134 -3.17 1.26 9.27
CA GLY A 134 -2.40 0.31 10.06
C GLY A 134 -0.90 0.62 10.03
N GLY A 135 -0.34 0.88 8.85
CA GLY A 135 1.07 1.27 8.71
C GLY A 135 1.41 2.58 9.41
N LEU A 136 0.56 3.60 9.28
CA LEU A 136 0.72 4.87 10.00
C LEU A 136 0.55 4.70 11.51
N ALA A 137 -0.40 3.89 11.96
CA ALA A 137 -0.58 3.59 13.38
C ALA A 137 0.68 2.92 13.96
N MET A 138 1.25 1.93 13.27
CA MET A 138 2.50 1.29 13.66
C MET A 138 3.68 2.28 13.68
N ALA A 139 3.78 3.16 12.68
CA ALA A 139 4.81 4.18 12.64
C ALA A 139 4.67 5.18 13.80
N TYR A 140 3.49 5.80 13.98
CA TYR A 140 3.29 6.84 14.97
C TYR A 140 3.24 6.32 16.41
N HIS A 141 2.61 5.16 16.66
CA HIS A 141 2.52 4.59 18.01
C HIS A 141 3.73 3.72 18.36
N GLY A 142 4.43 3.17 17.37
CA GLY A 142 5.65 2.41 17.57
C GLY A 142 6.88 3.30 17.80
N LEU A 143 6.87 4.57 17.35
CA LEU A 143 8.02 5.45 17.45
C LEU A 143 8.41 5.75 18.90
N ARG A 144 9.68 5.49 19.22
CA ARG A 144 10.30 5.82 20.51
C ARG A 144 10.56 7.32 20.58
N ILE A 145 9.74 8.04 21.34
CA ILE A 145 9.92 9.50 21.46
C ILE A 145 10.93 9.89 22.55
N ARG A 146 10.94 9.21 23.69
CA ARG A 146 11.96 9.35 24.75
C ARG A 146 12.26 8.01 25.40
N PRO A 147 13.43 7.85 26.05
CA PRO A 147 13.63 6.77 27.02
C PRO A 147 12.50 6.83 28.06
N ASN A 148 11.73 5.74 28.19
CA ASN A 148 10.61 5.58 29.14
C ASN A 148 9.30 6.34 28.86
N ASP A 149 9.06 6.85 27.64
CA ASP A 149 7.82 7.60 27.36
C ASP A 149 6.55 6.72 27.40
N ARG A 150 5.56 7.13 28.22
CA ARG A 150 4.16 6.62 28.17
C ARG A 150 3.10 7.73 28.03
N SER A 151 3.44 9.00 28.18
CA SER A 151 2.45 10.10 28.07
C SER A 151 3.15 11.46 28.14
N GLY A 152 3.32 12.15 27.01
CA GLY A 152 3.94 13.49 27.01
C GLY A 152 4.18 14.15 25.65
N CYS A 153 3.96 13.44 24.55
CA CYS A 153 4.20 13.99 23.22
C CYS A 153 2.99 14.74 22.67
N GLY A 154 3.17 16.04 22.44
CA GLY A 154 2.18 16.87 21.74
C GLY A 154 2.33 16.75 20.22
N VAL A 155 1.19 16.64 19.52
CA VAL A 155 1.14 16.78 18.06
C VAL A 155 0.88 18.25 17.73
N ARG A 156 1.70 18.82 16.86
CA ARG A 156 1.47 20.17 16.33
C ARG A 156 1.20 20.10 14.84
N ARG A 157 0.06 20.63 14.43
CA ARG A 157 -0.31 20.77 13.02
C ARG A 157 0.17 22.12 12.51
N ILE A 158 0.66 22.14 11.27
CA ILE A 158 1.05 23.35 10.57
C ILE A 158 0.29 23.41 9.24
N ALA A 159 -0.08 24.60 8.80
CA ALA A 159 -0.53 24.77 7.42
C ALA A 159 0.69 24.63 6.49
N LEU A 160 0.59 23.82 5.43
CA LEU A 160 1.67 23.68 4.45
C LEU A 160 1.60 24.75 3.35
N TYR A 161 0.40 25.25 3.06
CA TYR A 161 0.15 26.29 2.07
C TYR A 161 -1.14 27.04 2.43
N ASP A 162 -1.37 28.21 1.82
CA ASP A 162 -2.56 29.03 2.10
C ASP A 162 -3.80 28.53 1.37
N THR A 163 -3.67 28.27 0.07
CA THR A 163 -4.70 27.66 -0.76
C THR A 163 -4.09 26.56 -1.62
N ALA A 164 -4.89 25.59 -2.05
CA ALA A 164 -4.42 24.54 -2.95
C ALA A 164 -3.94 25.11 -4.30
N ALA A 165 -4.63 26.14 -4.81
CA ALA A 165 -4.32 26.79 -6.08
C ALA A 165 -3.01 27.59 -6.05
N SER A 166 -2.60 28.10 -4.88
CA SER A 166 -1.39 28.89 -4.70
C SER A 166 -0.25 28.12 -4.03
N ALA A 167 -0.37 26.79 -3.89
CA ALA A 167 0.64 25.98 -3.23
C ALA A 167 1.96 26.01 -4.02
N SER A 168 3.07 26.31 -3.35
CA SER A 168 4.40 26.32 -3.93
C SER A 168 5.38 25.49 -3.10
N VAL A 169 6.41 24.96 -3.76
CA VAL A 169 7.47 24.17 -3.11
C VAL A 169 8.13 24.98 -2.00
N ASP A 170 8.57 26.20 -2.30
CA ASP A 170 9.25 27.08 -1.34
C ASP A 170 8.41 27.34 -0.09
N GLN A 171 7.13 27.68 -0.25
CA GLN A 171 6.24 27.94 0.88
C GLN A 171 6.09 26.70 1.76
N ILE A 172 5.89 25.53 1.16
CA ILE A 172 5.72 24.26 1.88
C ILE A 172 6.99 23.93 2.66
N VAL A 173 8.14 23.97 2.00
CA VAL A 173 9.44 23.59 2.58
C VAL A 173 9.84 24.58 3.69
N GLU A 174 9.69 25.88 3.47
CA GLU A 174 9.98 26.91 4.48
C GLU A 174 9.10 26.72 5.73
N ARG A 175 7.80 26.48 5.54
CA ARG A 175 6.87 26.24 6.65
C ARG A 175 7.21 24.97 7.42
N VAL A 176 7.65 23.90 6.77
CA VAL A 176 8.14 22.72 7.48
C VAL A 176 9.42 23.05 8.23
N ALA A 177 10.44 23.57 7.55
CA ALA A 177 11.77 23.84 8.10
C ALA A 177 11.73 24.74 9.33
N ARG A 178 11.05 25.89 9.27
CA ARG A 178 10.95 26.84 10.39
C ARG A 178 10.24 26.29 11.61
N ASN A 179 9.47 25.22 11.43
CA ASN A 179 8.72 24.56 12.48
C ASN A 179 9.45 23.35 13.06
N ILE A 180 10.56 22.89 12.49
CA ILE A 180 11.37 21.85 13.14
C ILE A 180 12.13 22.48 14.31
N ARG A 181 11.86 22.01 15.54
CA ARG A 181 12.48 22.47 16.79
C ARG A 181 13.53 21.46 17.28
N PRO A 182 14.43 21.83 18.21
CA PRO A 182 15.40 20.90 18.79
C PRO A 182 14.77 19.62 19.35
N ASN A 183 13.57 19.71 19.95
CA ASN A 183 12.82 18.57 20.50
C ASN A 183 11.83 17.91 19.52
N THR A 184 11.88 18.23 18.22
CA THR A 184 10.98 17.62 17.23
C THR A 184 11.48 16.24 16.86
N ARG A 185 10.77 15.21 17.28
CA ARG A 185 11.14 13.80 17.04
C ARG A 185 10.66 13.24 15.70
N ALA A 186 9.58 13.78 15.16
CA ALA A 186 9.06 13.34 13.86
C ALA A 186 8.43 14.49 13.08
N VAL A 187 8.53 14.40 11.77
CA VAL A 187 7.76 15.20 10.81
C VAL A 187 6.88 14.22 10.04
N GLY A 188 5.56 14.33 10.24
CA GLY A 188 4.55 13.56 9.51
C GLY A 188 3.97 14.38 8.37
N VAL A 189 4.02 13.85 7.14
CA VAL A 189 3.46 14.52 5.94
C VAL A 189 2.70 13.53 5.06
N THR A 190 1.68 14.00 4.37
CA THR A 190 0.97 13.22 3.34
C THR A 190 1.50 13.62 1.97
N TRP A 191 1.96 12.67 1.16
CA TRP A 191 2.61 12.95 -0.12
C TRP A 191 1.66 13.56 -1.15
N VAL A 192 0.47 12.99 -1.33
CA VAL A 192 -0.58 13.54 -2.21
C VAL A 192 -1.84 13.70 -1.40
N HIS A 193 -2.31 14.94 -1.26
CA HIS A 193 -3.48 15.25 -0.45
C HIS A 193 -4.76 14.79 -1.17
N SER A 194 -5.48 13.85 -0.56
CA SER A 194 -6.76 13.36 -1.11
C SER A 194 -7.85 14.44 -1.15
N SER A 195 -7.70 15.50 -0.36
CA SER A 195 -8.65 16.61 -0.25
C SER A 195 -8.49 17.65 -1.35
N THR A 196 -7.27 17.91 -1.80
CA THR A 196 -6.94 19.03 -2.70
C THR A 196 -6.22 18.61 -3.99
N GLY A 197 -5.71 17.37 -4.07
CA GLY A 197 -4.87 16.92 -5.18
C GLY A 197 -3.42 17.42 -5.13
N VAL A 198 -3.08 18.30 -4.17
CA VAL A 198 -1.72 18.86 -4.04
C VAL A 198 -0.72 17.75 -3.75
N LYS A 199 0.36 17.72 -4.55
CA LYS A 199 1.52 16.85 -4.34
C LYS A 199 2.58 17.61 -3.56
N ILE A 200 2.96 17.08 -2.41
CA ILE A 200 3.94 17.63 -1.49
C ILE A 200 5.37 17.28 -1.95
N PRO A 201 6.33 18.23 -1.93
CA PRO A 201 7.72 18.01 -2.31
C PRO A 201 8.49 17.22 -1.24
N ILE A 202 8.34 15.90 -1.22
CA ILE A 202 8.92 15.04 -0.17
C ILE A 202 10.45 15.10 -0.16
N GLU A 203 11.10 15.16 -1.32
CA GLU A 203 12.57 15.23 -1.41
C GLU A 203 13.12 16.53 -0.79
N ASP A 204 12.50 17.68 -1.08
CA ASP A 204 12.89 18.97 -0.49
C ASP A 204 12.62 19.01 1.02
N ILE A 205 11.51 18.42 1.48
CA ILE A 205 11.22 18.26 2.91
C ILE A 205 12.26 17.34 3.56
N ALA A 206 12.65 16.24 2.91
CA ALA A 206 13.68 15.34 3.42
C ALA A 206 15.03 16.06 3.56
N GLN A 207 15.38 16.94 2.61
CA GLN A 207 16.57 17.79 2.75
C GLN A 207 16.45 18.78 3.92
N ALA A 208 15.29 19.38 4.15
CA ALA A 208 15.06 20.26 5.30
C ALA A 208 15.17 19.51 6.63
N VAL A 209 14.60 18.31 6.72
CA VAL A 209 14.73 17.41 7.89
C VAL A 209 16.19 17.00 8.10
N ALA A 210 16.90 16.62 7.04
CA ALA A 210 18.32 16.26 7.10
C ALA A 210 19.19 17.44 7.60
N ARG A 211 18.90 18.68 7.16
CA ARG A 211 19.55 19.89 7.69
C ARG A 211 19.29 20.06 9.18
N ALA A 212 18.04 19.88 9.62
CA ALA A 212 17.66 20.02 11.01
C ALA A 212 18.22 18.91 11.92
N ASN A 213 18.60 17.77 11.34
CA ASN A 213 19.26 16.67 12.04
C ASN A 213 20.78 16.85 12.18
N ARG A 214 21.40 17.81 11.48
CA ARG A 214 22.84 18.06 11.66
C ARG A 214 23.11 18.48 13.11
N GLY A 215 24.04 17.78 13.76
CA GLY A 215 24.41 18.04 15.16
C GLY A 215 23.44 17.46 16.20
N ARG A 216 22.43 16.67 15.80
CA ARG A 216 21.63 15.87 16.74
C ARG A 216 22.28 14.53 16.99
N ASP A 217 22.19 14.05 18.21
CA ASP A 217 22.49 12.67 18.53
C ASP A 217 21.48 11.74 17.86
N SER A 218 21.88 10.47 17.64
CA SER A 218 21.02 9.47 17.01
C SER A 218 19.69 9.31 17.76
N ALA A 219 19.72 9.38 19.09
CA ALA A 219 18.54 9.31 19.95
C ALA A 219 17.54 10.47 19.73
N ASP A 220 18.00 11.62 19.24
CA ASP A 220 17.21 12.85 19.03
C ASP A 220 16.90 13.14 17.55
N ARG A 221 17.27 12.22 16.65
CA ARG A 221 17.03 12.33 15.21
C ARG A 221 15.55 12.58 14.93
N CYS A 222 15.25 13.57 14.10
CA CYS A 222 13.92 13.79 13.57
C CYS A 222 13.64 12.79 12.44
N ILE A 223 12.59 11.98 12.60
CA ILE A 223 12.17 10.95 11.64
C ILE A 223 11.12 11.52 10.68
N LEU A 224 11.37 11.44 9.36
CA LEU A 224 10.39 11.81 8.34
C LEU A 224 9.44 10.62 8.05
N ILE A 225 8.17 10.76 8.43
CA ILE A 225 7.11 9.77 8.22
C ILE A 225 6.20 10.26 7.10
N VAL A 226 6.05 9.46 6.04
CA VAL A 226 5.26 9.82 4.87
C VAL A 226 4.03 8.91 4.75
N ASP A 227 2.85 9.52 4.79
CA ASP A 227 1.64 8.90 4.24
C ASP A 227 1.71 8.99 2.71
N GLY A 228 2.03 7.86 2.10
CA GLY A 228 2.32 7.76 0.69
C GLY A 228 1.14 7.37 -0.17
N VAL A 229 -0.04 7.14 0.41
CA VAL A 229 -1.06 6.30 -0.24
C VAL A 229 -1.57 6.82 -1.59
N HIS A 230 -1.59 8.13 -1.80
CA HIS A 230 -2.04 8.72 -3.07
C HIS A 230 -0.93 9.04 -4.07
N GLY A 231 0.34 8.88 -3.68
CA GLY A 231 1.47 8.91 -4.61
C GLY A 231 2.01 7.51 -4.95
N PHE A 232 1.88 6.55 -4.03
CA PHE A 232 2.26 5.15 -4.25
C PHE A 232 1.48 4.54 -5.41
N ALA A 233 2.20 3.91 -6.35
CA ALA A 233 1.66 3.30 -7.56
C ALA A 233 0.88 4.26 -8.48
N ASN A 234 1.05 5.57 -8.24
CA ASN A 234 0.43 6.65 -9.01
C ASN A 234 1.48 7.64 -9.54
N GLN A 235 2.68 7.65 -8.97
CA GLN A 235 3.82 8.45 -9.42
C GLN A 235 4.95 7.50 -9.84
N ASP A 236 5.63 7.83 -10.94
CA ASP A 236 6.78 7.07 -11.41
C ASP A 236 8.06 7.47 -10.64
N VAL A 237 8.08 7.13 -9.35
CA VAL A 237 9.20 7.42 -8.45
C VAL A 237 9.49 6.22 -7.56
N ASP A 238 10.76 5.86 -7.45
CA ASP A 238 11.21 4.90 -6.44
C ASP A 238 11.09 5.54 -5.07
N VAL A 239 10.12 5.08 -4.27
CA VAL A 239 9.82 5.64 -2.95
C VAL A 239 11.06 5.65 -2.05
N ALA A 240 11.92 4.63 -2.14
CA ALA A 240 13.16 4.55 -1.37
C ALA A 240 14.12 5.73 -1.65
N ARG A 241 13.96 6.44 -2.78
CA ARG A 241 14.75 7.62 -3.15
C ARG A 241 14.17 8.95 -2.68
N LEU A 242 12.92 8.98 -2.21
CA LEU A 242 12.25 10.21 -1.75
C LEU A 242 12.86 10.83 -0.49
N GLY A 243 13.72 10.09 0.22
CA GLY A 243 14.39 10.54 1.45
C GLY A 243 13.59 10.34 2.73
N ALA A 244 12.35 9.83 2.65
CA ALA A 244 11.55 9.42 3.81
C ALA A 244 12.30 8.39 4.68
N ASP A 245 12.08 8.44 5.99
CA ASP A 245 12.62 7.44 6.93
C ASP A 245 11.63 6.29 7.14
N LEU A 246 10.33 6.61 7.14
CA LEU A 246 9.21 5.67 7.12
C LEU A 246 8.19 6.08 6.05
N PHE A 247 7.63 5.11 5.33
CA PHE A 247 6.60 5.32 4.31
C PHE A 247 5.49 4.28 4.44
N ALA A 248 4.25 4.73 4.62
CA ALA A 248 3.09 3.86 4.70
C ALA A 248 2.20 4.02 3.47
N ALA A 249 1.77 2.92 2.88
CA ALA A 249 0.79 2.94 1.79
C ALA A 249 -0.09 1.69 1.79
N GLY A 250 -1.33 1.88 1.35
CA GLY A 250 -2.24 0.79 1.05
C GLY A 250 -2.02 0.36 -0.39
N THR A 251 -2.04 -0.94 -0.66
CA THR A 251 -1.86 -1.52 -2.00
C THR A 251 -3.21 -1.67 -2.73
N HIS A 252 -4.33 -1.42 -2.05
CA HIS A 252 -5.70 -1.53 -2.57
C HIS A 252 -6.28 -0.22 -3.16
N LYS A 253 -5.43 0.65 -3.69
CA LYS A 253 -5.83 1.87 -4.41
C LYS A 253 -5.20 1.86 -5.79
N TRP A 254 -4.17 2.67 -6.01
CA TRP A 254 -3.55 2.83 -7.33
C TRP A 254 -2.74 1.63 -7.81
N LEU A 255 -2.32 0.73 -6.92
CA LEU A 255 -1.65 -0.52 -7.33
C LEU A 255 -2.66 -1.57 -7.81
N PHE A 256 -3.95 -1.42 -7.51
CA PHE A 256 -4.98 -2.40 -7.83
C PHE A 256 -4.83 -3.77 -7.15
N ALA A 257 -4.06 -3.85 -6.07
CA ALA A 257 -3.87 -5.07 -5.30
C ALA A 257 -5.11 -5.42 -4.45
N PRO A 258 -5.14 -6.64 -3.85
CA PRO A 258 -6.26 -7.12 -3.06
C PRO A 258 -6.70 -6.17 -1.95
N ARG A 259 -8.01 -6.07 -1.70
CA ARG A 259 -8.56 -5.17 -0.66
C ARG A 259 -8.05 -5.60 0.71
N GLY A 260 -7.78 -4.65 1.61
CA GLY A 260 -7.25 -4.99 2.94
C GLY A 260 -5.77 -5.38 2.95
N THR A 261 -5.00 -4.88 1.98
CA THR A 261 -3.53 -5.01 1.95
C THR A 261 -2.83 -3.65 1.97
N GLY A 262 -1.61 -3.62 2.53
CA GLY A 262 -0.73 -2.46 2.55
C GLY A 262 0.65 -2.82 3.08
N PHE A 263 1.50 -1.81 3.26
CA PHE A 263 2.83 -1.97 3.83
C PHE A 263 3.29 -0.71 4.56
N LEU A 264 4.25 -0.91 5.45
CA LEU A 264 5.13 0.10 6.02
C LEU A 264 6.56 -0.24 5.56
N TRP A 265 7.16 0.67 4.81
CA TRP A 265 8.58 0.62 4.49
C TRP A 265 9.35 1.55 5.44
N GLY A 266 10.60 1.19 5.73
CA GLY A 266 11.50 2.01 6.51
C GLY A 266 12.96 1.71 6.21
N LYS A 267 13.81 2.73 6.24
CA LYS A 267 15.26 2.54 6.11
C LYS A 267 15.75 1.57 7.18
N ARG A 268 16.73 0.73 6.83
CA ARG A 268 17.27 -0.31 7.73
C ARG A 268 17.61 0.18 9.14
N ASP A 269 18.19 1.37 9.29
CA ASP A 269 18.57 1.95 10.58
C ASP A 269 17.39 2.46 11.42
N VAL A 270 16.28 2.83 10.78
CA VAL A 270 15.10 3.44 11.43
C VAL A 270 14.29 2.41 12.21
N TRP A 271 14.39 1.11 11.91
CA TRP A 271 13.65 0.08 12.64
C TRP A 271 13.99 0.05 14.14
N GLN A 272 15.21 0.44 14.54
CA GLN A 272 15.61 0.54 15.95
C GLN A 272 14.83 1.62 16.72
N GLU A 273 14.25 2.58 16.00
CA GLU A 273 13.43 3.65 16.56
C GLU A 273 12.02 3.21 16.85
N LEU A 274 11.62 2.01 16.41
CA LEU A 274 10.28 1.48 16.61
C LEU A 274 10.22 0.45 17.75
N ARG A 275 9.01 0.30 18.29
CA ARG A 275 8.58 -0.82 19.12
C ARG A 275 7.38 -1.47 18.43
N PRO A 276 7.35 -2.80 18.28
CA PRO A 276 6.16 -3.49 17.76
C PRO A 276 4.93 -3.15 18.58
N THR A 277 3.83 -2.84 17.90
CA THR A 277 2.53 -2.59 18.53
C THR A 277 1.67 -3.84 18.62
N ILE A 278 1.90 -4.79 17.71
CA ILE A 278 1.20 -6.09 17.62
C ILE A 278 2.29 -7.15 17.45
N PRO A 279 2.34 -8.21 18.27
CA PRO A 279 3.29 -9.32 18.07
C PRO A 279 3.16 -9.90 16.67
N THR A 280 4.28 -10.12 15.98
CA THR A 280 4.30 -10.53 14.57
C THR A 280 4.13 -12.03 14.36
N PHE A 281 3.44 -12.42 13.29
CA PHE A 281 3.42 -13.79 12.73
C PHE A 281 4.15 -13.84 11.36
N ASP A 282 4.95 -12.83 11.03
CA ASP A 282 5.73 -12.76 9.80
C ASP A 282 6.72 -13.91 9.71
N THR A 283 6.75 -14.60 8.56
CA THR A 283 7.56 -15.82 8.38
C THR A 283 9.06 -15.56 8.47
N GLU A 284 9.50 -14.32 8.23
CA GLU A 284 10.91 -13.94 8.33
C GLU A 284 11.29 -13.49 9.75
N GLY A 285 10.32 -13.25 10.65
CA GLY A 285 10.54 -12.64 11.96
C GLY A 285 9.92 -13.36 13.16
N GLY A 286 8.86 -14.11 12.94
CA GLY A 286 7.96 -14.65 13.97
C GLY A 286 8.65 -15.56 14.96
N MET A 287 9.47 -16.50 14.48
CA MET A 287 10.19 -17.43 15.36
C MET A 287 11.14 -16.69 16.31
N ALA A 288 11.90 -15.71 15.83
CA ALA A 288 12.79 -14.94 16.70
C ALA A 288 12.04 -14.13 17.78
N VAL A 289 10.84 -13.65 17.47
CA VAL A 289 9.98 -12.96 18.45
C VAL A 289 9.37 -13.95 19.45
N TRP A 290 8.96 -15.13 18.96
CA TRP A 290 8.44 -16.22 19.78
C TRP A 290 9.48 -16.74 20.77
N ASP A 291 10.69 -17.02 20.31
CA ASP A 291 11.79 -17.53 21.13
C ASP A 291 12.16 -16.52 22.23
N ALA A 292 12.32 -15.23 21.86
CA ALA A 292 12.58 -14.17 22.84
C ALA A 292 11.47 -14.08 23.90
N TRP A 293 10.20 -14.27 23.51
CA TRP A 293 9.08 -14.28 24.45
C TRP A 293 9.11 -15.51 25.38
N MET A 294 9.32 -16.71 24.83
CA MET A 294 9.38 -17.96 25.59
C MET A 294 10.54 -17.97 26.60
N ASP A 295 11.70 -17.47 26.17
CA ASP A 295 12.91 -17.42 26.98
C ASP A 295 12.98 -16.20 27.91
N LYS A 296 11.94 -15.34 27.89
CA LYS A 296 11.86 -14.07 28.64
C LYS A 296 13.07 -13.17 28.39
N GLN A 297 13.56 -13.15 27.15
CA GLN A 297 14.69 -12.34 26.70
C GLN A 297 14.22 -11.05 26.00
N PRO A 298 15.06 -10.01 25.95
CA PRO A 298 14.83 -8.87 25.07
C PRO A 298 14.71 -9.31 23.60
N LEU A 299 13.95 -8.56 22.81
CA LEU A 299 13.95 -8.76 21.35
C LEU A 299 15.37 -8.53 20.79
N PRO A 300 15.79 -9.31 19.78
CA PRO A 300 17.00 -9.01 19.02
C PRO A 300 16.87 -7.66 18.28
N PRO A 301 17.94 -7.15 17.65
CA PRO A 301 17.90 -5.88 16.93
C PRO A 301 16.68 -5.77 16.01
N MET A 302 15.97 -4.65 16.09
CA MET A 302 14.70 -4.46 15.40
C MET A 302 14.83 -4.57 13.88
N ARG A 303 13.83 -5.16 13.23
CA ARG A 303 13.72 -5.29 11.78
C ARG A 303 12.25 -5.16 11.34
N ALA A 304 12.02 -4.91 10.06
CA ALA A 304 10.68 -4.69 9.51
C ALA A 304 9.70 -5.81 9.86
N ALA A 305 10.14 -7.07 9.76
CA ALA A 305 9.32 -8.26 10.05
C ALA A 305 8.73 -8.26 11.47
N PHE A 306 9.37 -7.60 12.45
CA PHE A 306 8.85 -7.49 13.82
C PHE A 306 7.72 -6.49 13.96
N VAL A 307 7.58 -5.57 13.00
CA VAL A 307 6.55 -4.53 12.98
C VAL A 307 5.33 -4.97 12.18
N SER A 308 5.48 -5.94 11.25
CA SER A 308 4.35 -6.63 10.62
C SER A 308 3.36 -7.11 11.70
N PRO A 309 2.05 -6.85 11.59
CA PRO A 309 1.09 -7.34 12.57
C PRO A 309 0.99 -8.86 12.46
N GLY A 310 0.98 -9.54 13.62
CA GLY A 310 0.56 -10.93 13.69
C GLY A 310 -0.96 -11.07 13.76
N GLY A 311 -1.38 -12.30 14.04
CA GLY A 311 -2.76 -12.73 13.83
C GLY A 311 -3.00 -13.22 12.40
N PHE A 312 -3.99 -14.10 12.24
CA PHE A 312 -4.38 -14.59 10.92
C PHE A 312 -5.11 -13.49 10.14
N ILE A 313 -4.63 -13.22 8.92
CA ILE A 313 -5.23 -12.28 7.98
C ILE A 313 -5.73 -13.03 6.74
N ALA A 314 -6.39 -12.33 5.82
CA ALA A 314 -6.76 -12.88 4.51
C ALA A 314 -5.49 -13.15 3.69
N TYR A 315 -4.88 -14.32 3.85
CA TYR A 315 -3.63 -14.69 3.19
C TYR A 315 -3.77 -14.74 1.67
N GLU A 316 -4.92 -15.17 1.17
CA GLU A 316 -5.25 -15.13 -0.26
C GLU A 316 -5.19 -13.71 -0.84
N HIS A 317 -5.43 -12.68 -0.02
CA HIS A 317 -5.24 -11.28 -0.41
C HIS A 317 -3.77 -10.86 -0.31
N LEU A 318 -3.07 -11.22 0.78
CA LEU A 318 -1.64 -10.88 0.92
C LEU A 318 -0.82 -11.50 -0.24
N LEU A 319 -1.01 -12.79 -0.48
CA LEU A 319 -0.25 -13.58 -1.45
C LEU A 319 -0.56 -13.19 -2.91
N ALA A 320 -1.69 -12.52 -3.17
CA ALA A 320 -2.06 -12.05 -4.50
C ALA A 320 -1.56 -10.62 -4.84
N ILE A 321 -0.87 -9.93 -3.92
CA ILE A 321 -0.22 -8.63 -4.21
C ILE A 321 0.73 -8.69 -5.42
N PRO A 322 1.58 -9.72 -5.61
CA PRO A 322 2.49 -9.81 -6.76
C PRO A 322 1.79 -9.74 -8.12
N ALA A 323 0.54 -10.23 -8.25
CA ALA A 323 -0.22 -10.13 -9.50
C ALA A 323 -0.49 -8.67 -9.90
N ALA A 324 -0.70 -7.80 -8.91
CA ALA A 324 -0.93 -6.37 -9.13
C ALA A 324 0.36 -5.64 -9.51
N VAL A 325 1.49 -6.01 -8.87
CA VAL A 325 2.83 -5.51 -9.23
C VAL A 325 3.19 -5.91 -10.65
N GLU A 326 2.90 -7.16 -11.04
CA GLU A 326 3.16 -7.66 -12.39
C GLU A 326 2.30 -6.96 -13.46
N LEU A 327 1.03 -6.67 -13.14
CA LEU A 327 0.18 -5.85 -14.00
C LEU A 327 0.80 -4.47 -14.25
N HIS A 328 1.26 -3.81 -13.18
CA HIS A 328 1.93 -2.51 -13.30
C HIS A 328 3.23 -2.61 -14.11
N ARG A 329 4.04 -3.65 -13.90
CA ARG A 329 5.27 -3.89 -14.66
C ARG A 329 4.98 -4.10 -16.15
N THR A 330 3.92 -4.84 -16.46
CA THR A 330 3.51 -5.12 -17.84
C THR A 330 3.07 -3.85 -18.56
N ILE A 331 2.27 -2.99 -17.90
CA ILE A 331 1.82 -1.70 -18.45
C ILE A 331 2.98 -0.70 -18.54
N GLY A 332 3.89 -0.70 -17.56
CA GLY A 332 4.98 0.27 -17.41
C GLY A 332 4.59 1.39 -16.44
N ARG A 333 5.42 1.62 -15.41
CA ARG A 333 5.14 2.60 -14.34
C ARG A 333 4.99 4.03 -14.87
N ASP A 334 5.79 4.39 -15.87
CA ASP A 334 5.77 5.68 -16.56
C ASP A 334 4.43 5.96 -17.27
N LYS A 335 3.65 4.92 -17.58
CA LYS A 335 2.34 5.03 -18.25
C LYS A 335 1.15 5.07 -17.28
N ILE A 336 1.35 4.78 -16.00
CA ILE A 336 0.28 4.62 -15.01
C ILE A 336 -0.01 5.92 -14.24
N ALA A 337 0.78 6.96 -14.46
CA ALA A 337 0.68 8.22 -13.72
C ALA A 337 -0.74 8.83 -13.81
N ALA A 338 -1.34 9.03 -12.65
CA ALA A 338 -2.66 9.63 -12.51
C ALA A 338 -2.68 10.67 -11.36
N GLY A 339 -3.85 11.26 -11.10
CA GLY A 339 -3.99 12.33 -10.12
C GLY A 339 -5.43 12.51 -9.68
N ILE A 340 -5.58 13.21 -8.56
CA ILE A 340 -6.89 13.60 -8.03
C ILE A 340 -7.11 15.04 -8.44
N SER A 341 -8.17 15.29 -9.19
CA SER A 341 -8.63 16.62 -9.54
C SER A 341 -9.72 17.04 -8.56
N CYS A 342 -9.43 18.06 -7.77
CA CYS A 342 -10.37 18.68 -6.85
C CYS A 342 -10.80 20.04 -7.41
N PHE A 343 -12.09 20.33 -7.42
CA PHE A 343 -12.61 21.55 -8.04
C PHE A 343 -13.90 22.04 -7.38
N GLU A 344 -14.24 23.28 -7.69
CA GLU A 344 -15.46 23.97 -7.31
C GLU A 344 -16.25 24.33 -8.56
N VAL A 345 -17.58 24.45 -8.43
CA VAL A 345 -18.46 24.95 -9.49
C VAL A 345 -19.25 26.11 -8.91
N ALA A 346 -19.23 27.25 -9.59
CA ALA A 346 -19.87 28.47 -9.09
C ALA A 346 -21.34 28.23 -8.74
N GLY A 347 -21.75 28.64 -7.54
CA GLY A 347 -23.13 28.50 -7.07
C GLY A 347 -23.56 27.08 -6.65
N LEU A 348 -22.66 26.10 -6.67
CA LEU A 348 -22.96 24.72 -6.24
C LEU A 348 -22.04 24.26 -5.12
N THR A 349 -22.60 23.56 -4.15
CA THR A 349 -21.80 22.81 -3.17
C THR A 349 -21.16 21.57 -3.81
N PRO A 350 -20.05 21.05 -3.27
CA PRO A 350 -19.45 19.80 -3.74
C PRO A 350 -20.46 18.63 -3.85
N ASP A 351 -21.35 18.47 -2.87
CA ASP A 351 -22.36 17.42 -2.89
C ASP A 351 -23.41 17.61 -3.99
N GLN A 352 -23.79 18.86 -4.28
CA GLN A 352 -24.67 19.16 -5.41
C GLN A 352 -24.01 18.81 -6.75
N VAL A 353 -22.71 19.13 -6.90
CA VAL A 353 -21.94 18.76 -8.09
C VAL A 353 -21.90 17.23 -8.25
N VAL A 354 -21.54 16.50 -7.19
CA VAL A 354 -21.48 15.02 -7.22
C VAL A 354 -22.84 14.41 -7.53
N LYS A 355 -23.92 14.95 -6.97
CA LYS A 355 -25.29 14.49 -7.25
C LYS A 355 -25.65 14.67 -8.73
N ARG A 356 -25.39 15.85 -9.31
CA ARG A 356 -25.66 16.13 -10.73
C ARG A 356 -24.83 15.25 -11.66
N LEU A 357 -23.56 14.99 -11.33
CA LEU A 357 -22.74 14.04 -12.07
C LEU A 357 -23.30 12.60 -12.00
N ALA A 358 -23.84 12.19 -10.84
CA ALA A 358 -24.45 10.89 -10.69
C ALA A 358 -25.73 10.71 -11.55
N GLU A 359 -26.52 11.78 -11.75
CA GLU A 359 -27.67 11.79 -12.68
C GLU A 359 -27.23 11.52 -14.14
N LYS A 360 -25.98 11.83 -14.47
CA LYS A 360 -25.33 11.55 -15.76
C LYS A 360 -24.54 10.24 -15.77
N LYS A 361 -24.71 9.41 -14.74
CA LYS A 361 -23.97 8.15 -14.53
C LYS A 361 -22.44 8.31 -14.41
N ILE A 362 -21.98 9.43 -13.86
CA ILE A 362 -20.56 9.67 -13.57
C ILE A 362 -20.32 9.52 -12.06
N ARG A 363 -19.36 8.67 -11.67
CA ARG A 363 -18.95 8.50 -10.27
C ARG A 363 -17.88 9.51 -9.91
N ALA A 364 -18.27 10.51 -9.11
CA ALA A 364 -17.40 11.46 -8.45
C ALA A 364 -17.59 11.37 -6.92
N THR A 365 -16.77 12.09 -6.15
CA THR A 365 -16.87 12.07 -4.68
C THR A 365 -16.66 13.45 -4.10
N THR A 366 -17.22 13.69 -2.92
CA THR A 366 -16.93 14.88 -2.12
C THR A 366 -15.79 14.58 -1.13
N SER A 367 -14.94 15.55 -0.83
CA SER A 367 -13.90 15.38 0.19
C SER A 367 -14.46 15.58 1.61
N PRO A 368 -14.25 14.64 2.57
CA PRO A 368 -14.92 14.66 3.87
C PRO A 368 -14.18 15.56 4.90
N TYR A 369 -13.67 16.70 4.45
CA TYR A 369 -12.83 17.59 5.26
C TYR A 369 -13.49 18.96 5.44
N LYS A 370 -12.99 19.74 6.40
CA LYS A 370 -13.53 21.09 6.71
C LYS A 370 -13.61 21.98 5.46
N VAL A 371 -12.58 21.95 4.63
CA VAL A 371 -12.63 22.53 3.28
C VAL A 371 -12.88 21.37 2.32
N SER A 372 -14.02 21.43 1.64
CA SER A 372 -14.53 20.34 0.83
C SER A 372 -14.56 20.70 -0.64
N TYR A 373 -14.26 19.73 -1.51
CA TYR A 373 -14.25 19.89 -2.97
C TYR A 373 -14.97 18.71 -3.62
N ALA A 374 -15.53 18.93 -4.81
CA ALA A 374 -15.87 17.84 -5.70
C ALA A 374 -14.57 17.24 -6.24
N ARG A 375 -14.52 15.91 -6.36
CA ARG A 375 -13.31 15.18 -6.73
C ARG A 375 -13.59 14.14 -7.80
N VAL A 376 -12.72 14.15 -8.80
CA VAL A 376 -12.61 13.10 -9.81
C VAL A 376 -11.16 12.66 -9.94
N SER A 377 -10.96 11.44 -10.37
CA SER A 377 -9.66 10.84 -10.56
C SER A 377 -9.76 9.85 -11.70
N ALA A 378 -9.15 10.20 -12.83
CA ALA A 378 -8.90 9.22 -13.87
C ALA A 378 -7.81 8.24 -13.42
N GLY A 379 -7.76 7.07 -14.04
CA GLY A 379 -6.69 6.10 -13.90
C GLY A 379 -6.61 5.19 -15.11
N ILE A 380 -5.84 4.10 -15.01
CA ILE A 380 -5.61 3.16 -16.12
C ILE A 380 -6.88 2.44 -16.62
N MET A 381 -7.97 2.52 -15.85
CA MET A 381 -9.28 1.98 -16.22
C MET A 381 -10.15 2.98 -16.98
N ASN A 382 -9.67 4.19 -17.31
CA ASN A 382 -10.45 5.19 -18.02
C ASN A 382 -9.93 5.39 -19.45
N LEU A 383 -10.86 5.61 -20.37
CA LEU A 383 -10.56 5.93 -21.77
C LEU A 383 -10.68 7.45 -22.03
N PRO A 384 -9.94 8.02 -23.00
CA PRO A 384 -10.05 9.44 -23.34
C PRO A 384 -11.49 9.91 -23.61
N ALA A 385 -12.29 9.10 -24.30
CA ALA A 385 -13.69 9.42 -24.57
C ALA A 385 -14.57 9.54 -23.30
N GLU A 386 -14.25 8.79 -22.24
CA GLU A 386 -14.93 8.93 -20.94
C GLU A 386 -14.53 10.26 -20.26
N ILE A 387 -13.29 10.70 -20.42
CA ILE A 387 -12.82 12.00 -19.91
C ILE A 387 -13.51 13.14 -20.67
N ASP A 388 -13.61 13.05 -21.99
CA ASP A 388 -14.33 14.04 -22.81
C ASP A 388 -15.82 14.12 -22.42
N LEU A 389 -16.47 12.98 -22.16
CA LEU A 389 -17.84 12.96 -21.64
C LEU A 389 -17.95 13.72 -20.32
N VAL A 390 -17.05 13.45 -19.37
CA VAL A 390 -17.08 14.11 -18.05
C VAL A 390 -16.84 15.61 -18.16
N LEU A 391 -15.90 16.04 -19.01
CA LEU A 391 -15.66 17.47 -19.26
C LEU A 391 -16.87 18.16 -19.89
N ARG A 392 -17.56 17.51 -20.82
CA ARG A 392 -18.81 18.04 -21.39
C ARG A 392 -19.88 18.20 -20.32
N GLU A 393 -20.13 17.17 -19.51
CA GLU A 393 -21.16 17.26 -18.45
C GLU A 393 -20.79 18.31 -17.40
N LEU A 394 -19.52 18.44 -17.01
CA LEU A 394 -19.07 19.48 -16.08
C LEU A 394 -19.33 20.90 -16.60
N ARG A 395 -19.15 21.15 -17.91
CA ARG A 395 -19.45 22.45 -18.53
C ARG A 395 -20.95 22.78 -18.55
N THR A 396 -21.83 21.80 -18.35
CA THR A 396 -23.28 22.07 -18.20
C THR A 396 -23.66 22.49 -16.78
N LEU A 397 -22.73 22.38 -15.82
CA LEU A 397 -22.95 22.75 -14.42
C LEU A 397 -22.57 24.20 -14.12
N THR A 398 -21.75 24.80 -14.98
CA THR A 398 -21.38 26.22 -14.99
C THR A 398 -22.40 27.02 -15.78
#